data_AF-A0A523WM89-F1
#
_entry.id   AF-A0A523WM89-F1
#
_cell.length_a   1.000
_cell.length_b   1.000
_cell.length_c   1.000
_cell.angle_alpha   90.00
_cell.angle_beta   90.00
_cell.angle_gamma   90.00
#
_symmetry.space_group_name_H-M   'P 1'
#
loop_
_entity.id
_entity.type
_entity.pdbx_description
1 polymer ?
#
loop_
_entity_poly.entity_id
_entity_poly.type
_entity_poly.pdbx_seq_one_letter_code
_entity_poly.pdbx_strand_id
1 'polypeptide(L)'
;MESLEEVNDVEEIEKIADNRYEAVLLAAKWSRKLNAERKAKEELSEEEEVPQPPEPKVTSVALKDLVEGTIKFERHSGQRKSPA
;
A
#
# COMPACT_ATOMS: atom_id res chain seq x y z
N MET A 1 -25.40 -18.41 9.68
CA MET A 1 -24.01 -18.39 10.18
C MET A 1 -23.18 -18.13 8.93
N GLU A 2 -22.93 -16.85 8.62
CA GLU A 2 -22.03 -16.50 7.52
C GLU A 2 -20.65 -17.02 7.89
N SER A 3 -20.12 -17.92 7.08
CA SER A 3 -18.74 -18.36 7.15
C SER A 3 -17.87 -17.13 6.92
N LEU A 4 -17.15 -16.71 7.97
CA LEU A 4 -15.99 -15.85 7.80
C LEU A 4 -14.96 -16.67 7.05
N GLU A 5 -14.99 -16.60 5.71
CA GLU A 5 -13.83 -16.98 4.92
C GLU A 5 -12.68 -16.11 5.43
N GLU A 6 -11.69 -16.74 6.07
CA GLU A 6 -10.41 -16.09 6.33
C GLU A 6 -9.87 -15.66 4.97
N VAL A 7 -10.04 -14.38 4.64
CA VAL A 7 -9.38 -13.79 3.48
C VAL A 7 -7.90 -13.93 3.77
N ASN A 8 -7.24 -14.88 3.10
CA ASN A 8 -5.82 -15.07 3.23
C ASN A 8 -5.16 -13.93 2.45
N ASP A 9 -4.93 -12.80 3.13
CA ASP A 9 -4.39 -11.56 2.55
C ASP A 9 -3.14 -11.81 1.69
N VAL A 10 -2.36 -12.85 2.02
CA VAL A 10 -1.18 -13.25 1.26
C VAL A 10 -1.55 -13.79 -0.13
N GLU A 11 -2.60 -14.59 -0.25
CA GLU A 11 -3.07 -15.14 -1.53
C GLU A 11 -3.69 -14.06 -2.42
N GLU A 12 -4.41 -13.10 -1.85
CA GLU A 12 -4.94 -11.96 -2.61
C GLU A 12 -3.82 -11.07 -3.12
N ILE A 13 -2.79 -10.83 -2.31
CA ILE A 13 -1.60 -10.08 -2.72
C ILE A 13 -0.87 -10.77 -3.88
N GLU A 14 -0.82 -12.11 -3.91
CA GLU A 14 -0.23 -12.89 -5.00
C GLU A 14 -1.00 -12.78 -6.32
N LYS A 15 -2.30 -12.44 -6.29
CA LYS A 15 -3.09 -12.21 -7.51
C LYS A 15 -2.79 -10.84 -8.15
N ILE A 16 -2.27 -9.91 -7.37
CA ILE A 16 -2.11 -8.50 -7.77
C ILE A 16 -0.69 -8.19 -8.21
N ALA A 17 0.30 -8.82 -7.58
CA ALA A 17 1.71 -8.69 -7.92
C ALA A 17 2.23 -9.96 -8.62
N ASP A 18 3.19 -9.81 -9.54
CA ASP A 18 3.85 -10.91 -10.24
C ASP A 18 4.57 -11.87 -9.28
N ASN A 19 4.98 -11.36 -8.11
CA ASN A 19 5.54 -12.15 -7.01
C ASN A 19 5.47 -11.38 -5.68
N ARG A 20 5.72 -12.11 -4.58
CA ARG A 20 5.72 -11.55 -3.21
C ARG A 20 6.68 -10.37 -3.02
N TYR A 21 7.83 -10.35 -3.71
CA TYR A 21 8.77 -9.24 -3.59
C TYR A 21 8.27 -7.98 -4.28
N GLU A 22 7.64 -8.12 -5.45
CA GLU A 22 6.97 -7.00 -6.11
C GLU A 22 5.86 -6.44 -5.21
N ALA A 23 5.03 -7.29 -4.62
CA ALA A 23 4.01 -6.84 -3.67
C ALA A 23 4.59 -5.98 -2.53
N VAL A 24 5.71 -6.41 -1.94
CA VAL A 24 6.41 -5.65 -0.90
C VAL A 24 6.89 -4.29 -1.44
N LEU A 25 7.45 -4.26 -2.66
CA LEU A 25 7.92 -3.02 -3.28
C LEU A 25 6.76 -2.05 -3.57
N LEU A 26 5.64 -2.55 -4.05
CA LEU A 26 4.43 -1.77 -4.32
C LEU A 26 3.84 -1.19 -3.03
N ALA A 27 3.66 -2.02 -2.01
CA ALA A 27 3.17 -1.59 -0.70
C ALA A 27 4.11 -0.57 -0.04
N ALA A 28 5.43 -0.77 -0.13
CA ALA A 28 6.41 0.17 0.40
C ALA A 28 6.41 1.52 -0.32
N LYS A 29 6.32 1.51 -1.66
CA LYS A 29 6.23 2.73 -2.46
C LYS A 29 4.97 3.52 -2.12
N TRP A 30 3.84 2.84 -1.99
CA TRP A 30 2.58 3.47 -1.60
C TRP A 30 2.62 4.02 -0.16
N SER A 31 3.16 3.24 0.78
CA SER A 31 3.35 3.68 2.17
C SER A 31 4.14 4.98 2.28
N ARG A 32 5.20 5.14 1.48
CA ARG A 32 6.01 6.37 1.45
C ARG A 32 5.21 7.56 0.94
N LYS A 33 4.36 7.36 -0.08
CA LYS A 33 3.47 8.40 -0.61
C LYS A 33 2.47 8.85 0.45
N LEU A 34 1.78 7.90 1.10
CA LEU A 34 0.83 8.20 2.18
C LEU A 34 1.50 8.96 3.33
N ASN A 35 2.72 8.54 3.70
CA ASN A 35 3.45 9.21 4.78
C ASN A 35 3.87 10.64 4.41
N ALA A 36 4.26 10.87 3.15
CA ALA A 36 4.57 12.23 2.67
C ALA A 36 3.32 13.12 2.67
N GLU A 37 2.17 12.59 2.27
CA GLU A 37 0.89 13.31 2.30
C GLU A 37 0.45 13.63 3.74
N ARG A 38 0.63 12.70 4.69
CA ARG A 38 0.34 12.94 6.12
C ARG A 38 1.21 14.05 6.69
N LYS A 39 2.52 14.01 6.45
CA LYS A 39 3.45 15.06 6.88
C LYS A 39 3.11 16.42 6.29
N ALA A 40 2.80 16.48 5.00
CA ALA A 40 2.40 17.74 4.36
C ALA A 40 1.10 18.30 4.97
N LYS A 41 0.15 17.43 5.34
CA LYS A 41 -1.06 17.85 6.07
C LYS A 41 -0.76 18.35 7.47
N GLU A 42 0.10 17.65 8.21
CA GLU A 42 0.55 18.07 9.54
C GLU A 42 1.20 19.46 9.51
N GLU A 43 2.10 19.70 8.55
CA GLU A 43 2.76 21.00 8.34
C GLU A 43 1.76 22.12 7.96
N LEU A 44 0.66 21.80 7.27
CA LEU A 44 -0.40 22.75 6.92
C LEU A 44 -1.41 22.99 8.05
N SER A 45 -1.53 22.05 8.99
CA SER A 45 -2.54 22.06 10.05
C SER A 45 -2.03 22.56 11.40
N GLU A 46 -0.88 23.24 11.45
CA GLU A 46 -0.23 23.74 12.68
C GLU A 46 -1.10 24.69 13.53
N GLU A 47 -2.32 25.05 13.10
CA GLU A 47 -3.16 26.07 13.77
C GLU A 47 -4.17 25.55 14.81
N GLU A 48 -4.55 24.26 14.87
CA GLU A 48 -5.46 23.76 15.93
C GLU A 48 -5.14 22.31 16.39
N GLU A 49 -4.58 22.18 17.60
CA GLU A 49 -4.43 20.90 18.32
C GLU A 49 -5.81 20.38 18.79
N VAL A 50 -6.62 19.88 17.86
CA VAL A 50 -7.76 19.03 18.21
C VAL A 50 -7.23 17.60 18.37
N PRO A 51 -7.45 16.92 19.52
CA PRO A 51 -7.01 15.54 19.69
C PRO A 51 -7.68 14.64 18.66
N GLN A 52 -6.90 14.16 17.68
CA GLN A 52 -7.37 13.24 16.66
C GLN A 52 -7.24 11.78 17.15
N PRO A 53 -8.15 10.88 16.74
CA PRO A 53 -8.04 9.46 17.02
C PRO A 53 -6.74 8.89 16.42
N PRO A 54 -6.19 7.79 16.99
CA PRO A 54 -4.95 7.21 16.50
C PRO A 54 -5.11 6.76 15.05
N GLU A 55 -4.27 7.31 14.17
CA GLU A 55 -4.27 6.89 12.77
C GLU A 55 -3.67 5.49 12.61
N PRO A 56 -4.21 4.67 11.69
CA PRO A 56 -3.60 3.38 11.37
C PRO A 56 -2.21 3.58 10.74
N LYS A 57 -1.33 2.60 10.98
CA LYS A 57 0.02 2.58 10.39
C LYS A 57 -0.07 2.62 8.87
N VAL A 58 0.73 3.49 8.24
CA VAL A 58 0.76 3.66 6.77
C VAL A 58 0.98 2.36 6.01
N THR A 59 1.74 1.42 6.58
CA THR A 59 2.00 0.11 5.98
C THR A 59 0.77 -0.78 5.99
N SER A 60 -0.04 -0.74 7.04
CA SER A 60 -1.29 -1.50 7.13
C SER A 60 -2.33 -0.97 6.15
N VAL A 61 -2.41 0.36 6.02
CA VAL A 61 -3.25 1.01 5.00
C VAL A 61 -2.78 0.59 3.60
N ALA A 62 -1.48 0.62 3.35
CA ALA A 62 -0.95 0.30 2.03
C ALA A 62 -1.13 -1.16 1.62
N LEU A 63 -1.04 -2.11 2.56
CA LEU A 63 -1.34 -3.52 2.26
C LEU A 63 -2.82 -3.74 1.96
N LYS A 64 -3.70 -3.06 2.70
CA LYS A 64 -5.14 -3.10 2.45
C LYS A 64 -5.48 -2.51 1.07
N ASP A 65 -4.97 -1.32 0.78
CA ASP A 65 -5.17 -0.67 -0.52
C ASP A 65 -4.63 -1.52 -1.68
N LEU A 66 -3.52 -2.24 -1.45
CA LEU A 66 -2.98 -3.20 -2.41
C LEU A 66 -3.97 -4.33 -2.67
N VAL A 67 -4.48 -5.00 -1.63
CA VAL A 67 -5.47 -6.10 -1.72
C VAL A 67 -6.76 -5.65 -2.39
N GLU A 68 -7.25 -4.46 -2.07
CA GLU A 68 -8.47 -3.90 -2.66
C GLU A 68 -8.29 -3.46 -4.12
N GLY A 69 -7.06 -3.48 -4.66
CA GLY A 69 -6.76 -3.05 -6.02
C GLY A 69 -6.99 -1.55 -6.25
N THR A 70 -7.03 -0.76 -5.18
CA THR A 70 -7.26 0.70 -5.26
C THR A 70 -6.02 1.46 -5.71
N ILE A 71 -4.84 0.83 -5.59
CA ILE A 71 -3.58 1.43 -6.01
C ILE A 71 -3.31 1.14 -7.49
N LYS A 72 -3.07 2.20 -8.26
CA LYS A 72 -2.63 2.13 -9.65
C LYS A 72 -1.10 2.16 -9.72
N PHE A 73 -0.51 1.13 -10.32
CA PHE A 73 0.93 1.05 -10.55
C PHE A 73 1.23 0.85 -12.03
N GLU A 74 2.21 1.58 -12.54
CA GLU A 74 2.74 1.33 -13.88
C GLU A 74 3.81 0.25 -13.82
N ARG A 75 3.54 -0.90 -14.44
CA ARG A 75 4.58 -1.89 -14.72
C ARG A 75 5.34 -1.43 -15.95
N HIS A 76 6.59 -1.03 -15.75
CA HIS A 76 7.48 -0.84 -16.89
C HIS A 76 7.75 -2.23 -17.46
N SER A 77 7.24 -2.51 -18.67
CA SER A 77 7.60 -3.70 -19.46
C SER A 77 9.05 -3.56 -19.96
N GLY A 78 9.99 -3.51 -19.01
CA GLY A 78 11.41 -3.46 -19.30
C GLY A 78 11.83 -4.77 -19.92
N GLN A 79 12.11 -4.75 -21.23
CA GLN A 79 12.86 -5.78 -21.94
C GLN A 79 14.05 -6.21 -21.07
N ARG A 80 13.94 -7.38 -20.44
CA ARG A 80 15.11 -8.06 -19.89
C ARG A 80 15.99 -8.37 -21.09
N LYS A 81 17.03 -7.58 -21.34
CA LYS A 81 18.10 -8.00 -22.26
C LYS A 81 18.68 -9.26 -21.63
N SER A 82 18.36 -10.40 -22.22
CA SER A 82 19.02 -11.67 -21.91
C SER A 82 20.51 -11.45 -22.06
N PRO A 83 21.35 -11.79 -21.06
CA PRO A 83 22.77 -11.85 -21.29
C PRO A 83 23.03 -12.91 -22.37
N ALA A 84 23.80 -12.52 -23.39
CA ALA A 84 24.27 -13.40 -24.46
C ALA A 84 25.30 -14.40 -23.94
#